data_AF-A0A925RKQ4-F1
#
_entry.id   AF-A0A925RKQ4-F1
#
_cell.length_a   1.000
_cell.length_b   1.000
_cell.length_c   1.000
_cell.angle_alpha   90.00
_cell.angle_beta   90.00
_cell.angle_gamma   90.00
#
_symmetry.space_group_name_H-M   'P 1'
#
loop_
_entity.id
_entity.type
_entity.pdbx_description
1 polymer ?
#
loop_
_entity_poly.entity_id
_entity_poly.type
_entity_poly.pdbx_seq_one_letter_code
_entity_poly.pdbx_strand_id
1 'polypeptide(L)'
;MQSVDRPINRPSQPIIATGPVPKLVIEKFADGPVACLKFVGMIDEGFEGKKLGMTAAADTLVLDLGGVKKISSFGIREWVDFVTTAAKVCRSIILIECTPKVVDQLNMVANFAGGGRVFSFYAPFRCDYCDTEQRVLLQIDRDFDAIKSMKLAERPCGSCKESMYFDEDGTTYFSYLIGQERFQLEPAVEAFLAGKLNYAVSDLNRKLRVDKVIEGRTTYLRLNGDLDGTFPREKLAEGLEGTVIVDLGAIGKIEPIGAVEWRGFISAVAPAAERVYLASAPPTFIEKLCTRDDLNPKVQVVTVLMPYTCASCGTTSAHNVDVAAHYDVLKFATAPELRCPQCKHAMQCHAGETVMTLLPTMPRPTSGPELVKSIGILRERALAASVAGRRGAGGTGSS
;
A
#
# COMPACT_ATOMS: atom_id res chain seq x y z
N MET A 1 -38.51 -0.31 5.18
CA MET A 1 -37.64 0.54 6.01
C MET A 1 -36.34 0.71 5.27
N GLN A 2 -36.11 1.92 4.73
CA GLN A 2 -35.01 2.25 3.83
C GLN A 2 -33.67 2.18 4.58
N SER A 3 -32.74 1.38 4.07
CA SER A 3 -31.35 1.33 4.52
C SER A 3 -30.62 2.56 4.02
N VAL A 4 -30.22 3.41 4.96
CA VAL A 4 -29.36 4.57 4.73
C VAL A 4 -27.96 4.06 4.40
N ASP A 5 -27.62 4.00 3.10
CA ASP A 5 -26.26 3.77 2.63
C ASP A 5 -25.35 4.92 3.07
N ARG A 6 -24.48 4.64 4.04
CA ARG A 6 -23.40 5.57 4.42
C ARG A 6 -22.30 5.52 3.35
N PRO A 7 -21.71 6.67 2.99
CA PRO A 7 -20.69 6.73 1.94
C PRO A 7 -19.44 5.96 2.36
N ILE A 8 -19.01 5.07 1.48
CA ILE A 8 -17.75 4.34 1.54
C ILE A 8 -16.61 5.36 1.47
N ASN A 9 -15.87 5.51 2.58
CA ASN A 9 -14.70 6.37 2.66
C ASN A 9 -13.59 5.78 1.76
N ARG A 10 -13.37 6.38 0.59
CA ARG A 10 -12.33 6.03 -0.40
C ARG A 10 -10.94 6.47 0.10
N PRO A 11 -9.84 5.84 -0.37
CA PRO A 11 -8.48 6.22 0.01
C PRO A 11 -8.30 7.73 -0.17
N SER A 12 -7.84 8.38 0.91
CA SER A 12 -7.47 9.78 1.06
C SER A 12 -7.56 10.60 -0.22
N GLN A 13 -8.78 10.99 -0.63
CA GLN A 13 -8.92 12.09 -1.56
C GLN A 13 -8.47 13.33 -0.79
N PRO A 14 -7.35 13.98 -1.16
CA PRO A 14 -7.04 15.25 -0.56
C PRO A 14 -8.16 16.20 -0.97
N ILE A 15 -8.98 16.60 0.00
CA ILE A 15 -9.90 17.73 -0.13
C ILE A 15 -9.06 18.88 -0.70
N ILE A 16 -9.56 19.54 -1.75
CA ILE A 16 -8.93 20.72 -2.31
C ILE A 16 -9.01 21.80 -1.22
N ALA A 17 -7.96 21.90 -0.39
CA ALA A 17 -7.88 22.88 0.67
C ALA A 17 -7.79 24.28 0.04
N THR A 18 -8.79 25.11 0.31
CA THR A 18 -8.82 26.53 -0.02
C THR A 18 -8.05 27.30 1.05
N GLY A 19 -6.72 27.32 0.95
CA GLY A 19 -5.82 28.02 1.87
C GLY A 19 -4.45 28.32 1.23
N PRO A 20 -3.58 29.10 1.89
CA PRO A 20 -2.24 29.37 1.38
C PRO A 20 -1.47 28.06 1.17
N VAL A 21 -0.84 27.90 0.01
CA VAL A 21 -0.16 26.66 -0.36
C VAL A 21 1.00 26.42 0.60
N PRO A 22 1.07 25.27 1.29
CA PRO A 22 2.14 25.00 2.25
C PRO A 22 3.49 24.82 1.55
N LYS A 23 4.58 25.12 2.27
CA LYS A 23 5.96 24.81 1.84
C LYS A 23 6.12 23.32 1.57
N LEU A 24 7.05 22.96 0.69
CA LEU A 24 7.32 21.57 0.35
C LEU A 24 7.73 20.76 1.59
N VAL A 25 7.03 19.65 1.81
CA VAL A 25 7.40 18.61 2.75
C VAL A 25 7.66 17.34 1.95
N ILE A 26 8.77 16.67 2.27
CA ILE A 26 9.18 15.43 1.60
C ILE A 26 9.29 14.33 2.66
N GLU A 27 8.43 13.33 2.55
CA GLU A 27 8.47 12.15 3.42
C GLU A 27 9.21 11.02 2.71
N LYS A 28 10.10 10.32 3.43
CA LYS A 28 10.90 9.23 2.89
C LYS A 28 10.52 7.90 3.54
N PHE A 29 10.19 6.94 2.68
CA PHE A 29 9.90 5.56 3.06
C PHE A 29 10.92 4.65 2.35
N ALA A 30 11.42 3.62 3.01
CA ALA A 30 12.34 2.67 2.39
C ALA A 30 12.14 1.26 2.96
N ASP A 31 12.18 0.26 2.08
CA ASP A 31 12.15 -1.16 2.44
C ASP A 31 12.90 -1.97 1.38
N GLY A 32 14.00 -2.60 1.79
CA GLY A 32 14.88 -3.37 0.90
C GLY A 32 15.32 -2.55 -0.33
N PRO A 33 15.08 -3.04 -1.57
CA PRO A 33 15.52 -2.38 -2.79
C PRO A 33 14.64 -1.19 -3.22
N VAL A 34 13.52 -0.94 -2.53
CA VAL A 34 12.55 0.09 -2.92
C VAL A 34 12.59 1.25 -1.92
N ALA A 35 12.68 2.48 -2.44
CA ALA A 35 12.47 3.70 -1.68
C ALA A 35 11.33 4.51 -2.29
N CYS A 36 10.59 5.25 -1.46
CA CYS A 36 9.58 6.20 -1.90
C CYS A 36 9.84 7.57 -1.30
N LEU A 37 9.71 8.60 -2.15
CA LEU A 37 9.69 10.00 -1.76
C LEU A 37 8.30 10.56 -2.04
N LYS A 38 7.61 10.97 -0.98
CA LYS A 38 6.29 11.58 -1.06
C LYS A 38 6.39 13.09 -0.94
N PHE A 39 5.87 13.79 -1.95
CA PHE A 39 5.94 15.24 -2.05
C PHE A 39 4.59 15.86 -1.70
N VAL A 40 4.58 16.75 -0.71
CA VAL A 40 3.38 17.46 -0.25
C VAL A 40 3.64 18.96 -0.21
N GLY A 41 2.83 19.75 -0.92
CA GLY A 41 2.94 21.22 -0.94
C GLY A 41 3.40 21.80 -2.27
N MET A 42 4.09 22.95 -2.23
CA MET A 42 4.61 23.65 -3.41
C MET A 42 6.04 23.23 -3.73
N ILE A 43 6.31 22.84 -4.97
CA ILE A 43 7.68 22.69 -5.48
C ILE A 43 8.11 24.04 -6.08
N ASP A 44 9.05 24.71 -5.42
CA ASP A 44 9.53 26.05 -5.76
C ASP A 44 11.06 26.14 -5.69
N GLU A 45 11.63 27.34 -5.70
CA GLU A 45 13.07 27.59 -5.58
C GLU A 45 13.68 27.13 -4.25
N GLY A 46 12.88 26.89 -3.21
CA GLY A 46 13.35 26.33 -1.95
C GLY A 46 13.58 24.82 -2.01
N PHE A 47 13.16 24.15 -3.09
CA PHE A 47 13.40 22.74 -3.29
C PHE A 47 14.85 22.48 -3.71
N GLU A 48 15.65 21.85 -2.84
CA GLU A 48 17.05 21.52 -3.12
C GLU A 48 17.19 20.20 -3.91
N GLY A 49 16.66 20.18 -5.14
CA GLY A 49 16.44 18.95 -5.90
C GLY A 49 17.70 18.13 -6.17
N LYS A 50 18.80 18.82 -6.52
CA LYS A 50 20.10 18.16 -6.75
C LYS A 50 20.62 17.43 -5.50
N LYS A 51 20.46 18.02 -4.32
CA LYS A 51 20.89 17.40 -3.06
C LYS A 51 20.06 16.15 -2.76
N LEU A 52 18.74 16.24 -2.92
CA LEU A 52 17.85 15.11 -2.72
C LEU A 52 18.19 13.95 -3.66
N GLY A 53 18.43 14.23 -4.94
CA GLY A 53 18.75 13.23 -5.97
C GLY A 53 20.00 12.41 -5.63
N MET A 54 21.02 13.05 -5.05
CA MET A 54 22.24 12.36 -4.58
C MET A 54 21.99 11.41 -3.40
N THR A 55 20.92 11.62 -2.63
CA THR A 55 20.57 10.82 -1.45
C THR A 55 19.49 9.76 -1.72
N ALA A 56 18.99 9.70 -2.95
CA ALA A 56 17.91 8.81 -3.39
C ALA A 56 18.42 7.43 -3.83
N ALA A 57 19.46 6.89 -3.17
CA ALA A 57 20.04 5.60 -3.51
C ALA A 57 19.05 4.45 -3.18
N ALA A 58 18.44 3.88 -4.21
CA ALA A 58 17.65 2.66 -4.19
C ALA A 58 17.71 2.01 -5.58
N ASP A 59 17.41 0.71 -5.68
CA ASP A 59 17.28 0.07 -6.99
C ASP A 59 16.04 0.62 -7.72
N THR A 60 14.91 0.69 -7.01
CA THR A 60 13.68 1.31 -7.51
C THR A 60 13.25 2.48 -6.63
N LEU A 61 13.08 3.65 -7.25
CA LEU A 61 12.61 4.86 -6.60
C LEU A 61 11.16 5.16 -7.01
N VAL A 62 10.27 5.18 -6.03
CA VAL A 62 8.88 5.62 -6.20
C VAL A 62 8.79 7.10 -5.85
N LEU A 63 8.12 7.88 -6.70
CA LEU A 63 7.79 9.28 -6.46
C LEU A 63 6.28 9.39 -6.26
N ASP A 64 5.84 9.61 -5.04
CA ASP A 64 4.43 9.88 -4.71
C ASP A 64 4.18 11.39 -4.83
N LEU A 65 3.34 11.75 -5.80
CA LEU A 65 3.08 13.13 -6.20
C LEU A 65 1.65 13.58 -5.87
N GLY A 66 0.88 12.79 -5.12
CA GLY A 66 -0.52 13.07 -4.78
C GLY A 66 -0.70 14.33 -3.91
N GLY A 67 0.35 14.68 -3.15
CA GLY A 67 0.41 15.87 -2.31
C GLY A 67 0.85 17.15 -3.00
N VAL A 68 1.33 17.09 -4.25
CA VAL A 68 1.85 18.26 -4.97
C VAL A 68 0.70 19.21 -5.31
N LYS A 69 0.76 20.44 -4.80
CA LYS A 69 -0.29 21.45 -4.98
C LYS A 69 0.04 22.45 -6.08
N LYS A 70 1.31 22.81 -6.22
CA LYS A 70 1.79 23.80 -7.19
C LYS A 70 3.27 23.56 -7.51
N ILE A 71 3.67 23.93 -8.72
CA ILE A 71 5.06 23.87 -9.19
C ILE A 71 5.37 25.24 -9.80
N SER A 72 6.41 25.92 -9.32
CA SER A 72 6.88 27.20 -9.88
C SER A 72 7.86 26.97 -11.04
N SER A 73 8.08 27.97 -11.89
CA SER A 73 9.06 27.86 -12.99
C SER A 73 10.50 27.61 -12.50
N PHE A 74 10.84 28.09 -11.30
CA PHE A 74 12.10 27.76 -10.64
C PHE A 74 12.08 26.32 -10.11
N GLY A 75 10.99 25.92 -9.49
CA GLY A 75 10.78 24.55 -9.02
C GLY A 75 10.86 23.49 -10.12
N ILE A 76 10.42 23.81 -11.36
CA ILE A 76 10.59 22.92 -12.52
C ILE A 76 12.07 22.59 -12.77
N ARG A 77 12.97 23.58 -12.65
CA ARG A 77 14.41 23.35 -12.88
C ARG A 77 15.01 22.46 -11.81
N GLU A 78 14.73 22.74 -10.54
CA GLU A 78 15.18 21.91 -9.42
C GLU A 78 14.59 20.49 -9.50
N TRP A 79 13.35 20.35 -9.97
CA TRP A 79 12.72 19.06 -10.25
C TRP A 79 13.44 18.27 -11.33
N VAL A 80 13.74 18.89 -12.47
CA VAL A 80 14.48 18.24 -13.56
C VAL A 80 15.88 17.81 -13.10
N ASP A 81 16.57 18.65 -12.32
CA ASP A 81 17.87 18.31 -11.73
C ASP A 81 17.76 17.13 -10.76
N PHE A 82 16.72 17.09 -9.94
CA PHE A 82 16.41 15.98 -9.04
C PHE A 82 16.23 14.67 -9.81
N VAL A 83 15.28 14.59 -10.74
CA VAL A 83 14.96 13.34 -11.44
C VAL A 83 16.12 12.88 -12.33
N THR A 84 16.85 13.81 -12.95
CA THR A 84 18.03 13.50 -13.77
C THR A 84 19.17 12.96 -12.91
N THR A 85 19.34 13.48 -11.70
CA THR A 85 20.35 12.97 -10.76
C THR A 85 19.95 11.60 -10.22
N ALA A 86 18.68 11.42 -9.84
CA ALA A 86 18.15 10.15 -9.36
C ALA A 86 18.25 9.05 -10.43
N ALA A 87 17.99 9.37 -11.71
CA ALA A 87 18.05 8.42 -12.82
C ALA A 87 19.46 7.86 -13.08
N LYS A 88 20.52 8.52 -12.58
CA LYS A 88 21.91 8.01 -12.68
C LYS A 88 22.22 6.94 -11.65
N VAL A 89 21.46 6.88 -10.56
CA VAL A 89 21.72 5.98 -9.42
C VAL A 89 20.66 4.90 -9.28
N CYS A 90 19.41 5.19 -9.63
CA CYS A 90 18.31 4.23 -9.59
C CYS A 90 18.22 3.47 -10.92
N ARG A 91 18.00 2.16 -10.84
CA ARG A 91 17.67 1.35 -12.03
C ARG A 91 16.31 1.73 -12.59
N SER A 92 15.34 2.03 -11.72
CA SER A 92 13.97 2.32 -12.09
C SER A 92 13.39 3.48 -11.27
N ILE A 93 12.64 4.37 -11.92
CA ILE A 93 11.86 5.44 -11.30
C ILE A 93 10.40 5.27 -11.68
N ILE A 94 9.51 5.27 -10.69
CA ILE A 94 8.06 5.05 -10.87
C ILE A 94 7.32 6.21 -10.23
N LEU A 95 6.51 6.92 -11.01
CA LEU A 95 5.69 8.03 -10.53
C LEU A 95 4.28 7.51 -10.21
N ILE A 96 3.78 7.80 -9.01
CA ILE A 96 2.43 7.45 -8.57
C ILE A 96 1.67 8.70 -8.12
N GLU A 97 0.34 8.63 -8.19
CA GLU A 97 -0.58 9.68 -7.75
C GLU A 97 -0.28 11.05 -8.40
N CYS A 98 0.17 11.07 -9.66
CA CYS A 98 0.46 12.33 -10.35
C CYS A 98 -0.79 13.21 -10.38
N THR A 99 -0.74 14.36 -9.69
CA THR A 99 -1.86 15.31 -9.71
C THR A 99 -2.05 15.91 -11.11
N PRO A 100 -3.20 16.52 -11.44
CA PRO A 100 -3.39 17.14 -12.75
C PRO A 100 -2.26 18.12 -13.09
N LYS A 101 -1.78 18.88 -12.09
CA LYS A 101 -0.65 19.81 -12.27
C LYS A 101 0.68 19.13 -12.60
N VAL A 102 0.90 17.91 -12.13
CA VAL A 102 2.07 17.11 -12.51
C VAL A 102 1.90 16.56 -13.92
N VAL A 103 0.69 16.11 -14.29
CA VAL A 103 0.38 15.67 -15.66
C VAL A 103 0.60 16.81 -16.66
N ASP A 104 0.16 18.03 -16.33
CA ASP A 104 0.43 19.24 -17.11
C ASP A 104 1.95 19.41 -17.37
N GLN A 105 2.78 19.28 -16.33
CA GLN A 105 4.24 19.40 -16.48
C GLN A 105 4.85 18.25 -17.29
N LEU A 106 4.35 17.02 -17.16
CA LEU A 106 4.79 15.89 -17.97
C LEU A 106 4.54 16.14 -19.47
N ASN A 107 3.41 16.76 -19.80
CA ASN A 107 3.04 17.10 -21.17
C ASN A 107 3.86 18.29 -21.72
N MET A 108 4.18 19.28 -20.89
CA MET A 108 4.81 20.54 -21.33
C MET A 108 6.34 20.59 -21.21
N VAL A 109 6.93 19.87 -20.26
CA VAL A 109 8.35 19.98 -19.91
C VAL A 109 9.10 18.72 -20.30
N ALA A 110 10.07 18.88 -21.20
CA ALA A 110 10.95 17.79 -21.60
C ALA A 110 11.70 17.21 -20.39
N ASN A 111 11.82 15.88 -20.35
CA ASN A 111 12.50 15.14 -19.28
C ASN A 111 11.93 15.35 -17.87
N PHE A 112 10.69 15.82 -17.72
CA PHE A 112 10.08 16.01 -16.39
C PHE A 112 10.00 14.71 -15.57
N ALA A 113 9.92 13.55 -16.24
CA ALA A 113 9.97 12.25 -15.56
C ALA A 113 11.40 11.70 -15.37
N GLY A 114 12.43 12.30 -15.98
CA GLY A 114 13.82 11.82 -15.89
C GLY A 114 14.04 10.38 -16.35
N GLY A 115 13.24 9.88 -17.30
CA GLY A 115 13.24 8.47 -17.70
C GLY A 115 12.39 7.55 -16.82
N GLY A 116 11.76 8.09 -15.78
CA GLY A 116 10.76 7.40 -14.97
C GLY A 116 9.46 7.14 -15.72
N ARG A 117 8.70 6.17 -15.22
CA ARG A 117 7.41 5.75 -15.78
C ARG A 117 6.27 6.17 -14.87
N VAL A 118 5.21 6.72 -15.45
CA VAL A 118 3.98 7.03 -14.71
C VAL A 118 3.21 5.74 -14.52
N PHE A 119 2.93 5.33 -13.28
CA PHE A 119 2.05 4.22 -12.98
C PHE A 119 0.62 4.68 -12.71
N SER A 120 0.45 5.83 -12.05
CA SER A 120 -0.87 6.36 -11.73
C SER A 120 -0.94 7.89 -11.69
N PHE A 121 -2.10 8.42 -12.01
CA PHE A 121 -2.36 9.86 -12.12
C PHE A 121 -3.84 10.19 -11.93
N TYR A 122 -4.15 11.44 -11.60
CA TYR A 122 -5.50 11.89 -11.31
C TYR A 122 -6.12 12.65 -12.49
N ALA A 123 -7.17 12.11 -13.11
CA ALA A 123 -7.99 12.81 -14.09
C ALA A 123 -9.07 13.68 -13.42
N PRO A 124 -9.26 14.95 -13.82
CA PRO A 124 -10.34 15.80 -13.32
C PRO A 124 -11.70 15.42 -13.93
N PHE A 125 -12.72 15.36 -13.10
CA PHE A 125 -14.11 15.12 -13.49
C PHE A 125 -15.00 16.22 -12.95
N ARG A 126 -16.00 16.62 -13.72
CA ARG A 126 -16.97 17.67 -13.37
C ARG A 126 -18.40 17.14 -13.41
N CYS A 127 -19.18 17.54 -12.42
CA CYS A 127 -20.63 17.30 -12.38
C CYS A 127 -21.38 18.61 -12.56
N ASP A 128 -22.08 18.79 -13.67
CA ASP A 128 -22.83 20.02 -13.95
C ASP A 128 -24.07 20.19 -13.05
N TYR A 129 -24.57 19.11 -12.46
CA TYR A 129 -25.76 19.15 -11.59
C TYR A 129 -25.50 19.80 -10.24
N CYS A 130 -24.35 19.53 -9.62
CA CYS A 130 -23.99 20.03 -8.29
C CYS A 130 -22.72 20.88 -8.29
N ASP A 131 -22.25 21.25 -9.48
CA ASP A 131 -21.05 22.05 -9.73
C ASP A 131 -19.82 21.59 -8.94
N THR A 132 -19.71 20.27 -8.73
CA THR A 132 -18.63 19.66 -7.97
C THR A 132 -17.60 19.06 -8.91
N GLU A 133 -16.33 19.39 -8.66
CA GLU A 133 -15.18 18.75 -9.27
C GLU A 133 -14.66 17.61 -8.41
N GLN A 134 -14.25 16.52 -9.04
CA GLN A 134 -13.62 15.38 -8.39
C GLN A 134 -12.39 14.92 -9.15
N ARG A 135 -11.42 14.40 -8.41
CA ARG A 135 -10.24 13.76 -8.99
C ARG A 135 -10.42 12.25 -8.99
N VAL A 136 -10.25 11.65 -10.15
CA VAL A 136 -10.31 10.21 -10.36
C VAL A 136 -8.89 9.68 -10.54
N LEU A 137 -8.47 8.74 -9.69
CA LEU A 137 -7.21 8.05 -9.88
C LEU A 137 -7.33 7.03 -11.01
N LEU A 138 -6.46 7.16 -12.01
CA LEU A 138 -6.27 6.21 -13.10
C LEU A 138 -4.93 5.50 -12.94
N GLN A 139 -4.86 4.25 -13.40
CA GLN A 139 -3.66 3.43 -13.35
C GLN A 139 -3.37 2.84 -14.73
N ILE A 140 -2.08 2.81 -15.10
CA ILE A 140 -1.65 2.37 -16.43
C ILE A 140 -1.95 0.90 -16.67
N ASP A 141 -1.86 0.04 -15.67
CA ASP A 141 -2.15 -1.38 -15.81
C ASP A 141 -3.66 -1.65 -15.96
N ARG A 142 -4.51 -0.88 -15.29
CA ARG A 142 -5.97 -1.04 -15.24
C ARG A 142 -6.68 -0.33 -16.39
N ASP A 143 -6.39 0.95 -16.60
CA ASP A 143 -7.17 1.84 -17.47
C ASP A 143 -6.52 2.06 -18.84
N PHE A 144 -5.53 1.24 -19.20
CA PHE A 144 -4.70 1.45 -20.40
C PHE A 144 -5.49 1.72 -21.67
N ASP A 145 -6.53 0.94 -21.94
CA ASP A 145 -7.32 1.03 -23.16
C ASP A 145 -8.17 2.32 -23.20
N ALA A 146 -8.67 2.76 -22.05
CA ALA A 146 -9.39 4.04 -21.92
C ALA A 146 -8.44 5.23 -22.12
N ILE A 147 -7.20 5.13 -21.61
CA ILE A 147 -6.15 6.14 -21.79
C ILE A 147 -5.73 6.21 -23.27
N LYS A 148 -5.48 5.06 -23.90
CA LYS A 148 -5.09 4.99 -25.32
C LYS A 148 -6.18 5.46 -26.28
N SER A 149 -7.44 5.20 -25.95
CA SER A 149 -8.57 5.74 -26.71
C SER A 149 -8.83 7.22 -26.43
N MET A 150 -8.14 7.81 -25.44
CA MET A 150 -8.27 9.20 -24.99
C MET A 150 -9.71 9.56 -24.60
N LYS A 151 -10.51 8.55 -24.23
CA LYS A 151 -11.93 8.67 -23.90
C LYS A 151 -12.19 7.96 -22.58
N LEU A 152 -12.48 8.75 -21.56
CA LEU A 152 -12.94 8.23 -20.28
C LEU A 152 -14.46 8.20 -20.25
N ALA A 153 -15.02 7.10 -19.77
CA ALA A 153 -16.46 6.99 -19.55
C ALA A 153 -16.93 7.92 -18.43
N GLU A 154 -18.15 8.41 -18.57
CA GLU A 154 -18.89 9.07 -17.51
C GLU A 154 -19.05 8.15 -16.29
N ARG A 155 -19.24 8.76 -15.13
CA ARG A 155 -19.35 8.04 -13.85
C ARG A 155 -20.29 8.78 -12.90
N PRO A 156 -20.86 8.10 -11.88
CA PRO A 156 -21.72 8.76 -10.90
C PRO A 156 -20.92 9.67 -9.96
N CYS A 157 -21.45 10.86 -9.71
CA CYS A 157 -20.90 11.86 -8.83
C CYS A 157 -20.90 11.38 -7.36
N GLY A 158 -19.79 11.57 -6.66
CA GLY A 158 -19.71 11.23 -5.23
C GLY A 158 -20.75 11.96 -4.37
N SER A 159 -21.10 13.21 -4.71
CA SER A 159 -21.96 14.11 -3.93
C SER A 159 -23.45 13.92 -4.21
N CYS A 160 -23.89 14.00 -5.47
CA CYS A 160 -25.31 13.96 -5.85
C CYS A 160 -25.74 12.69 -6.60
N LYS A 161 -24.79 11.78 -6.90
CA LYS A 161 -24.99 10.55 -7.69
C LYS A 161 -25.34 10.73 -9.17
N GLU A 162 -25.62 11.95 -9.64
CA GLU A 162 -25.78 12.26 -11.06
C GLU A 162 -24.49 12.04 -11.86
N SER A 163 -24.61 12.03 -13.19
CA SER A 163 -23.45 11.81 -14.05
C SER A 163 -22.39 12.92 -13.93
N MET A 164 -21.12 12.53 -14.02
CA MET A 164 -19.97 13.41 -14.19
C MET A 164 -19.07 12.93 -15.32
N TYR A 165 -18.50 13.88 -16.03
CA TYR A 165 -17.66 13.67 -17.20
C TYR A 165 -16.23 14.14 -16.95
N PHE A 166 -15.31 13.66 -17.77
CA PHE A 166 -13.91 14.07 -17.76
C PHE A 166 -13.79 15.50 -18.32
N ASP A 167 -13.27 16.42 -17.53
CA ASP A 167 -13.32 17.87 -17.77
C ASP A 167 -12.02 18.42 -18.40
N GLU A 168 -11.46 17.69 -19.36
CA GLU A 168 -10.25 18.07 -20.09
C GLU A 168 -10.32 17.56 -21.53
N ASP A 169 -9.50 18.13 -22.42
CA ASP A 169 -9.28 17.56 -23.74
C ASP A 169 -8.37 16.33 -23.65
N GLY A 170 -8.89 15.15 -24.00
CA GLY A 170 -8.16 13.89 -23.90
C GLY A 170 -6.88 13.85 -24.75
N THR A 171 -6.88 14.51 -25.91
CA THR A 171 -5.71 14.55 -26.80
C THR A 171 -4.53 15.25 -26.13
N THR A 172 -4.80 16.39 -25.49
CA THR A 172 -3.80 17.18 -24.78
C THR A 172 -3.41 16.51 -23.47
N TYR A 173 -4.40 16.10 -22.68
CA TYR A 173 -4.19 15.59 -21.32
C TYR A 173 -3.42 14.26 -21.29
N PHE A 174 -3.70 13.35 -22.22
CA PHE A 174 -3.03 12.04 -22.29
C PHE A 174 -1.78 12.02 -23.18
N SER A 175 -1.38 13.14 -23.79
CA SER A 175 -0.31 13.19 -24.80
C SER A 175 1.01 12.54 -24.35
N TYR A 176 1.47 12.76 -23.11
CA TYR A 176 2.63 12.06 -22.56
C TYR A 176 2.35 10.57 -22.33
N LEU A 177 1.18 10.24 -21.77
CA LEU A 177 0.82 8.90 -21.30
C LEU A 177 0.60 7.91 -22.44
N ILE A 178 0.09 8.38 -23.59
CA ILE A 178 -0.06 7.54 -24.79
C ILE A 178 1.30 7.15 -25.40
N GLY A 179 2.39 7.85 -25.10
CA GLY A 179 3.74 7.46 -25.51
C GLY A 179 4.29 6.27 -24.73
N GLN A 180 3.69 5.96 -23.58
CA GLN A 180 4.14 4.90 -22.69
C GLN A 180 3.45 3.56 -23.00
N GLU A 181 4.20 2.46 -22.92
CA GLU A 181 3.64 1.11 -22.96
C GLU A 181 2.97 0.72 -21.64
N ARG A 182 2.00 -0.19 -21.73
CA ARG A 182 1.41 -0.85 -20.57
C ARG A 182 2.49 -1.59 -19.81
N PHE A 183 2.47 -1.50 -18.49
CA PHE A 183 3.35 -2.30 -17.64
C PHE A 183 2.67 -2.60 -16.31
N GLN A 184 3.22 -3.60 -15.65
CA GLN A 184 2.86 -3.96 -14.28
C GLN A 184 4.03 -3.60 -13.36
N LEU A 185 3.72 -3.32 -12.11
CA LEU A 185 4.74 -3.08 -11.10
C LEU A 185 5.49 -4.38 -10.77
N GLU A 186 6.77 -4.25 -10.46
CA GLU A 186 7.54 -5.37 -9.93
C GLU A 186 6.96 -5.81 -8.57
N PRO A 187 6.94 -7.12 -8.23
CA PRO A 187 6.30 -7.60 -7.00
C PRO A 187 6.84 -6.96 -5.71
N ALA A 188 8.13 -6.60 -5.68
CA ALA A 188 8.74 -5.89 -4.56
C ALA A 188 8.15 -4.48 -4.39
N VAL A 189 7.87 -3.79 -5.50
CA VAL A 189 7.21 -2.48 -5.51
C VAL A 189 5.74 -2.61 -5.13
N GLU A 190 5.01 -3.60 -5.66
CA GLU A 190 3.62 -3.86 -5.26
C GLU A 190 3.50 -4.09 -3.75
N ALA A 191 4.38 -4.92 -3.18
CA ALA A 191 4.42 -5.23 -1.76
C ALA A 191 4.81 -4.00 -0.93
N PHE A 192 5.79 -3.22 -1.38
CA PHE A 192 6.19 -1.97 -0.74
C PHE A 192 5.02 -0.97 -0.69
N LEU A 193 4.38 -0.71 -1.83
CA LEU A 193 3.27 0.22 -1.95
C LEU A 193 2.10 -0.20 -1.06
N ALA A 194 1.79 -1.51 -1.05
CA ALA A 194 0.75 -2.07 -0.19
C ALA A 194 1.07 -1.90 1.30
N GLY A 195 2.27 -2.32 1.72
CA GLY A 195 2.61 -2.45 3.13
C GLY A 195 3.11 -1.15 3.79
N LYS A 196 3.64 -0.19 3.03
CA LYS A 196 4.20 1.06 3.56
C LYS A 196 3.36 2.29 3.27
N LEU A 197 2.66 2.31 2.13
CA LEU A 197 1.86 3.48 1.71
C LEU A 197 0.35 3.20 1.76
N ASN A 198 -0.08 1.99 2.12
CA ASN A 198 -1.48 1.54 1.97
C ASN A 198 -2.04 1.83 0.56
N TYR A 199 -1.16 1.82 -0.44
CA TYR A 199 -1.46 2.24 -1.79
C TYR A 199 -2.10 1.08 -2.55
N ALA A 200 -3.33 1.29 -3.01
CA ALA A 200 -4.07 0.32 -3.81
C ALA A 200 -3.54 0.32 -5.25
N VAL A 201 -2.57 -0.57 -5.52
CA VAL A 201 -2.25 -1.02 -6.88
C VAL A 201 -3.48 -1.81 -7.36
N SER A 202 -4.23 -1.25 -8.32
CA SER A 202 -5.54 -1.70 -8.84
C SER A 202 -6.77 -1.54 -7.91
N ASP A 203 -7.77 -0.72 -8.33
CA ASP A 203 -9.15 -0.71 -7.75
C ASP A 203 -10.00 -1.91 -8.17
N LEU A 204 -9.53 -2.80 -9.07
CA LEU A 204 -10.06 -4.15 -9.04
C LEU A 204 -9.58 -4.71 -7.71
N ASN A 205 -10.50 -5.01 -6.79
CA ASN A 205 -10.24 -5.78 -5.56
C ASN A 205 -9.02 -6.64 -5.80
N ARG A 206 -7.96 -6.43 -5.01
CA ARG A 206 -6.75 -7.23 -5.17
C ARG A 206 -7.17 -8.67 -4.92
N LYS A 207 -7.48 -9.42 -5.99
CA LYS A 207 -7.99 -10.78 -5.91
C LYS A 207 -7.05 -11.52 -4.99
N LEU A 208 -7.59 -12.06 -3.91
CA LEU A 208 -6.77 -12.64 -2.87
C LEU A 208 -5.86 -13.71 -3.47
N ARG A 209 -4.56 -13.48 -3.36
CA ARG A 209 -3.53 -14.46 -3.67
C ARG A 209 -3.06 -15.09 -2.37
N VAL A 210 -2.78 -16.38 -2.44
CA VAL A 210 -2.27 -17.15 -1.31
C VAL A 210 -0.96 -17.79 -1.71
N ASP A 211 0.13 -17.41 -1.05
CA ASP A 211 1.38 -18.16 -1.13
C ASP A 211 1.38 -19.21 -0.01
N LYS A 212 1.58 -20.48 -0.34
CA LYS A 212 1.59 -21.59 0.61
C LYS A 212 2.99 -22.23 0.66
N VAL A 213 3.51 -22.41 1.87
CA VAL A 213 4.75 -23.14 2.14
C VAL A 213 4.45 -24.17 3.22
N ILE A 214 4.84 -25.43 2.98
CA ILE A 214 4.65 -26.53 3.93
C ILE A 214 6.03 -27.00 4.39
N GLU A 215 6.26 -27.06 5.69
CA GLU A 215 7.50 -27.54 6.30
C GLU A 215 7.18 -28.46 7.48
N GLY A 216 7.28 -29.77 7.24
CA GLY A 216 6.91 -30.79 8.22
C GLY A 216 5.44 -30.67 8.63
N ARG A 217 5.19 -30.41 9.92
CA ARG A 217 3.85 -30.18 10.49
C ARG A 217 3.40 -28.71 10.48
N THR A 218 4.19 -27.83 9.86
CA THR A 218 3.88 -26.40 9.78
C THR A 218 3.42 -26.04 8.38
N THR A 219 2.24 -25.43 8.28
CA THR A 219 1.76 -24.82 7.04
C THR A 219 1.74 -23.31 7.19
N TYR A 220 2.51 -22.63 6.36
CA TYR A 220 2.55 -21.17 6.26
C TYR A 220 1.73 -20.69 5.06
N LEU A 221 0.82 -19.77 5.31
CA LEU A 221 -0.04 -19.12 4.33
C LEU A 221 0.22 -17.63 4.38
N ARG A 222 0.62 -17.04 3.25
CA ARG A 222 0.67 -15.58 3.12
C ARG A 222 -0.51 -15.11 2.30
N LEU A 223 -1.34 -14.27 2.90
CA LEU A 223 -2.47 -13.67 2.22
C LEU A 223 -2.07 -12.32 1.63
N ASN A 224 -2.29 -12.15 0.33
CA ASN A 224 -1.93 -10.94 -0.41
C ASN A 224 -3.15 -10.46 -1.20
N GLY A 225 -3.71 -9.34 -0.79
CA GLY A 225 -4.88 -8.73 -1.42
C GLY A 225 -5.98 -8.40 -0.44
N ASP A 226 -7.17 -8.15 -0.97
CA ASP A 226 -8.32 -7.73 -0.19
C ASP A 226 -9.10 -8.94 0.33
N LEU A 227 -9.69 -8.80 1.52
CA LEU A 227 -10.67 -9.74 2.04
C LEU A 227 -12.06 -9.30 1.59
N ASP A 228 -12.59 -9.97 0.57
CA ASP A 228 -13.91 -9.75 -0.01
C ASP A 228 -14.68 -11.08 -0.15
N GLY A 229 -15.81 -11.06 -0.87
CA GLY A 229 -16.64 -12.25 -1.09
C GLY A 229 -16.00 -13.32 -1.98
N THR A 230 -14.82 -13.07 -2.55
CA THR A 230 -14.07 -14.03 -3.36
C THR A 230 -13.07 -14.85 -2.54
N PHE A 231 -12.99 -14.63 -1.22
CA PHE A 231 -12.11 -15.36 -0.31
C PHE A 231 -12.36 -16.88 -0.38
N PRO A 232 -11.39 -17.70 -0.82
CA PRO A 232 -11.63 -19.12 -1.12
C PRO A 232 -11.53 -20.02 0.12
N ARG A 233 -12.37 -19.79 1.14
CA ARG A 233 -12.23 -20.44 2.47
C ARG A 233 -12.22 -21.97 2.42
N GLU A 234 -13.07 -22.58 1.62
CA GLU A 234 -13.23 -24.05 1.54
C GLU A 234 -11.95 -24.70 1.02
N LYS A 235 -11.47 -24.23 -0.14
CA LYS A 235 -10.24 -24.71 -0.76
C LYS A 235 -9.01 -24.44 0.10
N LEU A 236 -9.00 -23.32 0.83
CA LEU A 236 -7.87 -22.94 1.65
C LEU A 236 -7.80 -23.76 2.94
N ALA A 237 -8.94 -24.09 3.55
CA ALA A 237 -9.01 -24.86 4.79
C ALA A 237 -8.63 -26.33 4.61
N GLU A 238 -8.75 -26.87 3.40
CA GLU A 238 -8.45 -28.26 3.10
C GLU A 238 -6.98 -28.62 3.38
N GLY A 239 -6.77 -29.66 4.19
CA GLY A 239 -5.44 -30.16 4.53
C GLY A 239 -4.61 -29.23 5.43
N LEU A 240 -5.25 -28.30 6.14
CA LEU A 240 -4.59 -27.50 7.17
C LEU A 240 -4.63 -28.20 8.53
N GLU A 241 -3.60 -29.02 8.78
CA GLU A 241 -3.39 -29.73 10.03
C GLU A 241 -2.09 -29.26 10.73
N GLY A 242 -1.94 -29.59 12.02
CA GLY A 242 -0.75 -29.23 12.78
C GLY A 242 -0.66 -27.73 13.08
N THR A 243 0.51 -27.11 12.88
CA THR A 243 0.71 -25.68 13.09
C THR A 243 0.40 -24.91 11.82
N VAL A 244 -0.63 -24.07 11.85
CA VAL A 244 -0.99 -23.18 10.73
C VAL A 244 -0.54 -21.77 11.06
N ILE A 245 0.23 -21.15 10.18
CA ILE A 245 0.67 -19.76 10.29
C ILE A 245 0.02 -18.99 9.15
N VAL A 246 -0.73 -17.94 9.47
CA VAL A 246 -1.31 -17.03 8.48
C VAL A 246 -0.63 -15.67 8.59
N ASP A 247 0.18 -15.32 7.60
CA ASP A 247 0.81 -14.02 7.46
C ASP A 247 -0.14 -13.05 6.75
N LEU A 248 -0.51 -11.99 7.48
CA LEU A 248 -1.49 -10.99 7.13
C LEU A 248 -0.85 -9.68 6.66
N GLY A 249 0.49 -9.62 6.56
CA GLY A 249 1.22 -8.39 6.31
C GLY A 249 1.03 -7.80 4.91
N ALA A 250 0.32 -8.51 4.02
CA ALA A 250 -0.06 -8.04 2.69
C ALA A 250 -1.59 -8.01 2.48
N ILE A 251 -2.38 -8.08 3.56
CA ILE A 251 -3.83 -7.83 3.52
C ILE A 251 -4.07 -6.34 3.29
N GLY A 252 -4.93 -6.04 2.32
CA GLY A 252 -5.41 -4.70 2.01
C GLY A 252 -6.72 -4.40 2.73
N LYS A 253 -7.75 -4.09 1.94
CA LYS A 253 -9.09 -3.77 2.42
C LYS A 253 -9.76 -5.01 2.99
N ILE A 254 -10.53 -4.82 4.07
CA ILE A 254 -11.38 -5.85 4.67
C ILE A 254 -12.82 -5.41 4.54
N GLU A 255 -13.55 -6.04 3.62
CA GLU A 255 -14.98 -5.83 3.42
C GLU A 255 -15.80 -6.64 4.44
N PRO A 256 -17.04 -6.23 4.75
CA PRO A 256 -17.88 -6.97 5.68
C PRO A 256 -18.08 -8.44 5.30
N ILE A 257 -18.30 -8.71 4.01
CA ILE A 257 -18.47 -10.08 3.49
C ILE A 257 -17.18 -10.89 3.63
N GLY A 258 -16.01 -10.29 3.32
CA GLY A 258 -14.72 -10.96 3.48
C GLY A 258 -14.36 -11.23 4.94
N ALA A 259 -14.80 -10.37 5.87
CA ALA A 259 -14.67 -10.62 7.30
C ALA A 259 -15.49 -11.83 7.77
N VAL A 260 -16.67 -12.05 7.18
CA VAL A 260 -17.49 -13.26 7.44
C VAL A 260 -16.78 -14.51 6.89
N GLU A 261 -16.31 -14.46 5.64
CA GLU A 261 -15.57 -15.57 5.04
C GLU A 261 -14.30 -15.93 5.82
N TRP A 262 -13.57 -14.91 6.31
CA TRP A 262 -12.41 -15.11 7.19
C TRP A 262 -12.77 -15.84 8.49
N ARG A 263 -13.83 -15.41 9.19
CA ARG A 263 -14.28 -16.09 10.41
C ARG A 263 -14.67 -17.54 10.11
N GLY A 264 -15.39 -17.76 9.00
CA GLY A 264 -15.73 -19.09 8.53
C GLY A 264 -14.51 -19.97 8.25
N PHE A 265 -13.43 -19.39 7.70
CA PHE A 265 -12.15 -20.06 7.51
C PHE A 265 -11.50 -20.46 8.84
N ILE A 266 -11.41 -19.54 9.81
CA ILE A 266 -10.86 -19.86 11.13
C ILE A 266 -11.70 -20.94 11.82
N SER A 267 -13.03 -20.87 11.74
CA SER A 267 -13.93 -21.90 12.28
C SER A 267 -13.74 -23.27 11.62
N ALA A 268 -13.39 -23.33 10.34
CA ALA A 268 -13.11 -24.58 9.63
C ALA A 268 -11.74 -25.18 10.00
N VAL A 269 -10.74 -24.34 10.20
CA VAL A 269 -9.34 -24.78 10.43
C VAL A 269 -9.05 -25.08 11.90
N ALA A 270 -9.56 -24.27 12.83
CA ALA A 270 -9.23 -24.38 14.26
C ALA A 270 -9.52 -25.76 14.90
N PRO A 271 -10.56 -26.52 14.48
CA PRO A 271 -10.79 -27.88 15.00
C PRO A 271 -9.67 -28.86 14.62
N ALA A 272 -9.19 -28.82 13.37
CA ALA A 272 -8.19 -29.75 12.83
C ALA A 272 -6.74 -29.30 13.12
N ALA A 273 -6.51 -28.00 13.24
CA ALA A 273 -5.21 -27.46 13.59
C ALA A 273 -4.87 -27.69 15.08
N GLU A 274 -3.60 -27.96 15.34
CA GLU A 274 -3.01 -27.95 16.69
C GLU A 274 -2.93 -26.51 17.21
N ARG A 275 -2.46 -25.59 16.35
CA ARG A 275 -2.40 -24.14 16.59
C ARG A 275 -2.60 -23.37 15.30
N VAL A 276 -3.21 -22.18 15.41
CA VAL A 276 -3.31 -21.19 14.35
C VAL A 276 -2.66 -19.90 14.83
N TYR A 277 -1.58 -19.49 14.17
CA TYR A 277 -0.83 -18.28 14.47
C TYR A 277 -1.08 -17.22 13.42
N LEU A 278 -1.55 -16.06 13.85
CA LEU A 278 -1.70 -14.88 12.99
C LEU A 278 -0.42 -14.05 13.10
N ALA A 279 0.24 -13.83 11.96
CA ALA A 279 1.49 -13.10 11.88
C ALA A 279 1.31 -11.81 11.06
N SER A 280 2.07 -10.78 11.41
CA SER A 280 2.07 -9.49 10.73
C SER A 280 0.67 -8.87 10.58
N ALA A 281 -0.17 -9.00 11.61
CA ALA A 281 -1.53 -8.46 11.58
C ALA A 281 -1.50 -6.93 11.51
N PRO A 282 -2.02 -6.31 10.43
CA PRO A 282 -2.07 -4.84 10.31
C PRO A 282 -3.15 -4.23 11.21
N PRO A 283 -3.07 -2.92 11.52
CA PRO A 283 -4.03 -2.21 12.37
C PRO A 283 -5.50 -2.49 12.03
N THR A 284 -5.84 -2.39 10.74
CA THR A 284 -7.19 -2.62 10.22
C THR A 284 -7.70 -4.03 10.45
N PHE A 285 -6.81 -5.02 10.45
CA PHE A 285 -7.14 -6.40 10.73
C PHE A 285 -7.37 -6.62 12.23
N ILE A 286 -6.50 -6.04 13.06
CA ILE A 286 -6.64 -6.06 14.52
C ILE A 286 -8.00 -5.51 14.95
N GLU A 287 -8.37 -4.36 14.40
CA GLU A 287 -9.63 -3.66 14.71
C GLU A 287 -10.88 -4.46 14.33
N LYS A 288 -10.82 -5.24 13.23
CA LYS A 288 -12.00 -5.89 12.66
C LYS A 288 -12.13 -7.38 12.96
N LEU A 289 -11.01 -8.07 13.17
CA LEU A 289 -10.89 -9.53 13.11
C LEU A 289 -10.01 -10.13 14.22
N CYS A 290 -9.63 -9.34 15.24
CA CYS A 290 -8.91 -9.83 16.41
C CYS A 290 -9.60 -9.40 17.72
N THR A 291 -10.93 -9.38 17.71
CA THR A 291 -11.72 -9.15 18.93
C THR A 291 -11.64 -10.36 19.86
N ARG A 292 -12.22 -10.26 21.06
CA ARG A 292 -12.25 -11.36 22.03
C ARG A 292 -12.96 -12.62 21.49
N ASP A 293 -13.86 -12.46 20.54
CA ASP A 293 -14.60 -13.57 19.93
C ASP A 293 -13.80 -14.23 18.80
N ASP A 294 -12.81 -13.53 18.24
CA ASP A 294 -11.99 -14.02 17.12
C ASP A 294 -10.74 -14.78 17.62
N LEU A 295 -10.25 -14.45 18.82
CA LEU A 295 -9.02 -15.02 19.40
C LEU A 295 -9.33 -16.00 20.52
N ASN A 296 -8.55 -17.07 20.61
CA ASN A 296 -8.71 -18.09 21.64
C ASN A 296 -7.38 -18.83 21.88
N PRO A 297 -7.29 -19.78 22.82
CA PRO A 297 -6.03 -20.49 23.07
C PRO A 297 -5.44 -21.18 21.83
N LYS A 298 -6.25 -21.60 20.85
CA LYS A 298 -5.74 -22.16 19.58
C LYS A 298 -5.40 -21.10 18.53
N VAL A 299 -6.12 -19.97 18.49
CA VAL A 299 -5.96 -18.90 17.50
C VAL A 299 -5.30 -17.68 18.15
N GLN A 300 -4.01 -17.48 17.90
CA GLN A 300 -3.19 -16.49 18.60
C GLN A 300 -2.51 -15.51 17.64
N VAL A 301 -2.50 -14.22 17.97
CA VAL A 301 -1.75 -13.19 17.23
C VAL A 301 -0.31 -13.15 17.74
N VAL A 302 0.65 -13.56 16.91
CA VAL A 302 2.07 -13.64 17.29
C VAL A 302 2.80 -12.33 17.03
N THR A 303 2.53 -11.71 15.88
CA THR A 303 3.14 -10.43 15.51
C THR A 303 2.09 -9.46 14.97
N VAL A 304 2.23 -8.20 15.37
CA VAL A 304 1.40 -7.10 14.87
C VAL A 304 2.26 -6.11 14.10
N LEU A 305 1.74 -5.60 12.97
CA LEU A 305 2.39 -4.55 12.21
C LEU A 305 2.01 -3.20 12.83
N MET A 306 2.99 -2.51 13.39
CA MET A 306 2.80 -1.19 13.98
C MET A 306 3.52 -0.12 13.17
N PRO A 307 2.88 1.02 12.85
CA PRO A 307 3.51 2.12 12.14
C PRO A 307 4.41 2.92 13.10
N TYR A 308 5.64 3.20 12.68
CA TYR A 308 6.59 4.02 13.42
C TYR A 308 7.17 5.12 12.53
N THR A 309 7.42 6.28 13.12
CA THR A 309 8.10 7.41 12.49
C THR A 309 9.32 7.80 13.32
N CYS A 310 10.47 7.96 12.67
CA CYS A 310 11.67 8.45 13.35
C CYS A 310 11.58 9.95 13.59
N ALA A 311 11.68 10.37 14.87
CA ALA A 311 11.63 11.77 15.25
C ALA A 311 12.83 12.60 14.74
N SER A 312 13.93 11.95 14.36
CA SER A 312 15.15 12.63 13.90
C SER A 312 15.18 12.83 12.38
N CYS A 313 14.96 11.77 11.59
CA CYS A 313 15.10 11.83 10.14
C CYS A 313 13.78 11.72 9.36
N GLY A 314 12.65 11.59 10.06
CA GLY A 314 11.32 11.50 9.45
C GLY A 314 11.03 10.17 8.74
N THR A 315 11.92 9.18 8.81
CA THR A 315 11.71 7.87 8.18
C THR A 315 10.53 7.15 8.84
N THR A 316 9.53 6.81 8.04
CA THR A 316 8.35 6.07 8.48
C THR A 316 8.39 4.63 7.97
N SER A 317 8.11 3.67 8.85
CA SER A 317 8.07 2.26 8.51
C SER A 317 7.14 1.47 9.42
N ALA A 318 6.43 0.50 8.85
CA ALA A 318 5.73 -0.52 9.64
C ALA A 318 6.73 -1.57 10.14
N HIS A 319 6.67 -1.90 11.44
CA HIS A 319 7.52 -2.91 12.08
C HIS A 319 6.67 -4.04 12.64
N ASN A 320 7.17 -5.27 12.50
CA ASN A 320 6.60 -6.43 13.19
C ASN A 320 7.00 -6.39 14.66
N VAL A 321 6.01 -6.19 15.53
CA VAL A 321 6.17 -6.25 16.97
C VAL A 321 5.77 -7.66 17.43
N ASP A 322 6.69 -8.35 18.08
CA ASP A 322 6.44 -9.63 18.75
C ASP A 322 5.58 -9.41 19.99
N VAL A 323 4.35 -9.93 19.95
CA VAL A 323 3.35 -9.73 21.01
C VAL A 323 3.78 -10.43 22.31
N ALA A 324 4.44 -11.58 22.23
CA ALA A 324 4.86 -12.33 23.41
C ALA A 324 6.09 -11.70 24.09
N ALA A 325 7.05 -11.23 23.29
CA ALA A 325 8.26 -10.56 23.77
C ALA A 325 7.96 -9.17 24.36
N HIS A 326 6.97 -8.46 23.81
CA HIS A 326 6.58 -7.12 24.25
C HIS A 326 5.30 -7.08 25.08
N TYR A 327 4.82 -8.23 25.55
CA TYR A 327 3.54 -8.34 26.26
C TYR A 327 3.42 -7.38 27.45
N ASP A 328 4.51 -7.19 28.20
CA ASP A 328 4.50 -6.37 29.42
C ASP A 328 4.33 -4.87 29.16
N VAL A 329 4.65 -4.37 27.96
CA VAL A 329 4.35 -2.98 27.57
C VAL A 329 3.01 -2.88 26.85
N LEU A 330 2.70 -3.86 25.98
CA LEU A 330 1.47 -3.89 25.21
C LEU A 330 0.22 -3.98 26.10
N LYS A 331 0.30 -4.71 27.23
CA LYS A 331 -0.82 -4.84 28.19
C LYS A 331 -1.22 -3.52 28.87
N PHE A 332 -0.39 -2.49 28.78
CA PHE A 332 -0.67 -1.14 29.27
C PHE A 332 -0.99 -0.17 28.13
N ALA A 333 -1.43 -0.66 26.97
CA ALA A 333 -1.69 0.15 25.78
C ALA A 333 -0.48 1.02 25.38
N THR A 334 0.74 0.50 25.59
CA THR A 334 1.99 1.20 25.30
C THR A 334 2.75 0.47 24.21
N ALA A 335 3.13 1.21 23.15
CA ALA A 335 3.91 0.65 22.06
C ALA A 335 5.39 0.46 22.47
N PRO A 336 6.07 -0.61 22.02
CA PRO A 336 7.49 -0.79 22.28
C PRO A 336 8.36 0.32 21.72
N GLU A 337 9.47 0.64 22.40
CA GLU A 337 10.46 1.55 21.87
C GLU A 337 11.32 0.86 20.80
N LEU A 338 11.32 1.42 19.59
CA LEU A 338 12.13 0.94 18.48
C LEU A 338 13.14 1.99 18.04
N ARG A 339 14.25 1.51 17.44
CA ARG A 339 15.29 2.37 16.86
C ARG A 339 15.20 2.39 15.34
N CYS A 340 15.39 3.57 14.77
CA CYS A 340 15.38 3.78 13.33
C CYS A 340 16.44 2.92 12.65
N PRO A 341 16.09 2.14 11.60
CA PRO A 341 17.07 1.32 10.89
C PRO A 341 18.16 2.18 10.22
N GLN A 342 17.81 3.41 9.82
CA GLN A 342 18.68 4.34 9.09
C GLN A 342 19.62 5.13 10.01
N CYS A 343 19.11 5.84 11.01
CA CYS A 343 19.91 6.75 11.85
C CYS A 343 20.04 6.33 13.32
N LYS A 344 19.47 5.18 13.70
CA LYS A 344 19.51 4.57 15.06
C LYS A 344 18.85 5.38 16.19
N HIS A 345 18.27 6.54 15.89
CA HIS A 345 17.48 7.33 16.84
C HIS A 345 16.16 6.65 17.19
N ALA A 346 15.54 7.07 18.30
CA ALA A 346 14.24 6.56 18.73
C ALA A 346 13.15 6.82 17.67
N MET A 347 12.22 5.89 17.56
CA MET A 347 11.03 6.00 16.74
C MET A 347 9.78 6.11 17.62
N GLN A 348 8.82 6.90 17.15
CA GLN A 348 7.51 7.05 17.77
C GLN A 348 6.50 6.18 17.04
N CYS A 349 5.69 5.41 17.78
CA CYS A 349 4.61 4.65 17.20
C CYS A 349 3.39 5.54 16.96
N HIS A 350 2.71 5.32 15.82
CA HIS A 350 1.49 6.03 15.42
C HIS A 350 0.31 5.06 15.22
N ALA A 351 0.30 3.93 15.94
CA ALA A 351 -0.85 3.04 15.94
C ALA A 351 -2.08 3.78 16.49
N GLY A 352 -3.26 3.53 15.90
CA GLY A 352 -4.50 4.14 16.34
C GLY A 352 -4.93 3.73 17.74
N GLU A 353 -5.72 4.58 18.40
CA GLU A 353 -6.23 4.34 19.76
C GLU A 353 -6.99 3.01 19.87
N THR A 354 -7.79 2.66 18.86
CA THR A 354 -8.53 1.38 18.81
C THR A 354 -7.59 0.18 18.85
N VAL A 355 -6.48 0.21 18.11
CA VAL A 355 -5.47 -0.86 18.18
C VAL A 355 -4.85 -0.92 19.56
N MET A 356 -4.45 0.23 20.12
CA MET A 356 -3.80 0.28 21.42
C MET A 356 -4.70 -0.18 22.58
N THR A 357 -6.02 -0.02 22.45
CA THR A 357 -7.01 -0.52 23.43
C THR A 357 -7.34 -2.00 23.24
N LEU A 358 -7.27 -2.52 22.02
CA LEU A 358 -7.50 -3.94 21.74
C LEU A 358 -6.32 -4.83 22.14
N LEU A 359 -5.08 -4.39 21.92
CA LEU A 359 -3.87 -5.18 22.21
C LEU A 359 -3.81 -5.73 23.66
N PRO A 360 -4.12 -4.95 24.72
CA PRO A 360 -4.21 -5.46 26.09
C PRO A 360 -5.23 -6.58 26.31
N THR A 361 -6.26 -6.65 25.46
CA THR A 361 -7.34 -7.65 25.61
C THR A 361 -7.00 -8.98 24.95
N MET A 362 -5.93 -9.02 24.15
CA MET A 362 -5.51 -10.22 23.44
C MET A 362 -4.80 -11.19 24.38
N PRO A 363 -5.02 -12.52 24.24
CA PRO A 363 -4.30 -13.50 25.03
C PRO A 363 -2.81 -13.44 24.73
N ARG A 364 -1.96 -13.59 25.77
CA ARG A 364 -0.52 -13.73 25.57
C ARG A 364 -0.24 -14.94 24.67
N PRO A 365 0.44 -14.77 23.53
CA PRO A 365 0.77 -15.90 22.68
C PRO A 365 1.72 -16.85 23.41
N THR A 366 1.52 -18.14 23.16
CA THR A 366 2.37 -19.19 23.73
C THR A 366 3.58 -19.53 22.83
N SER A 367 3.71 -18.80 21.73
CA SER A 367 4.82 -18.94 20.78
C SER A 367 6.14 -18.48 21.41
N GLY A 368 7.17 -19.32 21.30
CA GLY A 368 8.54 -18.92 21.64
C GLY A 368 9.17 -18.00 20.56
N PRO A 369 10.30 -17.35 20.88
CA PRO A 369 11.01 -16.46 19.94
C PRO A 369 11.49 -17.18 18.67
N GLU A 370 11.69 -18.49 18.75
CA GLU A 370 12.05 -19.32 17.59
C GLU A 370 10.96 -19.32 16.50
N LEU A 371 9.68 -19.29 16.88
CA LEU A 371 8.59 -19.23 15.92
C LEU A 371 8.63 -17.93 15.11
N VAL A 372 8.86 -16.80 15.77
CA VAL A 372 8.94 -15.48 15.10
C VAL A 372 10.08 -15.44 14.10
N LYS A 373 11.24 -16.04 14.45
CA LYS A 373 12.35 -16.21 13.52
C LYS A 373 11.98 -17.10 12.33
N SER A 374 11.32 -18.23 12.58
CA SER A 374 10.87 -19.16 11.53
C SER A 374 9.85 -18.51 10.59
N ILE A 375 8.93 -17.68 11.10
CA ILE A 375 7.99 -16.89 10.29
C ILE A 375 8.74 -16.01 9.30
N GLY A 376 9.83 -15.35 9.73
CA GLY A 376 10.68 -14.55 8.84
C GLY A 376 11.27 -15.36 7.69
N ILE A 377 11.82 -16.54 7.99
CA ILE A 377 12.41 -17.45 6.99
C ILE A 377 11.34 -17.97 6.01
N LEU A 378 10.17 -18.39 6.53
CA LEU A 378 9.05 -18.87 5.73
C LEU A 378 8.50 -17.78 4.80
N ARG A 379 8.46 -16.53 5.27
CA ARG A 379 8.07 -15.37 4.45
C ARG A 379 9.01 -15.14 3.27
N GLU A 380 10.31 -15.19 3.50
CA GLU A 380 11.32 -15.04 2.44
C GLU A 380 11.19 -16.16 1.40
N ARG A 381 11.01 -17.41 1.85
CA ARG A 381 10.78 -18.56 0.97
C ARG A 381 9.50 -18.41 0.15
N ALA A 382 8.40 -18.00 0.76
CA ALA A 382 7.13 -17.76 0.07
C ALA A 382 7.26 -16.66 -1.00
N LEU A 383 8.01 -15.59 -0.68
CA LEU A 383 8.31 -14.53 -1.64
C LEU A 383 9.16 -15.02 -2.81
N ALA A 384 10.20 -15.83 -2.55
CA ALA A 384 11.03 -16.41 -3.60
C ALA A 384 10.23 -17.35 -4.53
N ALA A 385 9.37 -18.20 -3.95
CA ALA A 385 8.54 -19.14 -4.69
C ALA A 385 7.51 -18.41 -5.58
N SER A 386 6.88 -17.35 -5.08
CA SER A 386 5.92 -16.55 -5.85
C SER A 386 6.57 -15.81 -7.02
N VAL A 387 7.83 -15.36 -6.86
CA VAL A 387 8.63 -14.78 -7.96
C VAL A 387 9.01 -15.83 -9.00
N ALA A 388 9.42 -17.03 -8.58
CA ALA A 388 9.81 -18.12 -9.48
C ALA A 388 8.63 -18.65 -10.32
N GLY A 389 7.47 -18.88 -9.69
CA GLY A 389 6.27 -19.37 -10.37
C GLY A 389 5.76 -18.42 -11.48
N ARG A 390 5.97 -17.11 -11.33
CA ARG A 390 5.59 -16.10 -12.33
C ARG A 390 6.53 -16.05 -13.53
N ARG A 391 7.83 -16.33 -13.34
CA ARG A 391 8.78 -16.45 -14.47
C ARG A 391 8.48 -17.65 -15.36
N GLY A 392 7.96 -18.74 -14.80
CA GLY A 392 7.54 -19.92 -15.57
C GLY A 392 6.28 -19.70 -16.41
N ALA A 393 5.31 -18.92 -15.92
CA ALA A 393 4.05 -18.67 -16.63
C ALA A 393 4.18 -17.69 -17.82
N GLY A 394 5.23 -16.86 -17.86
CA GLY A 394 5.51 -15.94 -18.98
C GLY A 394 6.30 -16.54 -20.14
N GLY A 395 6.73 -17.81 -20.04
CA GLY A 395 7.66 -18.44 -20.99
C GLY A 395 7.02 -19.34 -22.05
N THR A 396 5.71 -19.59 -22.01
CA THR A 396 5.03 -20.54 -22.92
C THR A 396 4.09 -19.83 -23.89
N GLY A 397 4.60 -18.82 -24.59
CA GLY A 397 3.86 -18.02 -25.57
C GLY A 397 4.74 -17.54 -26.71
N SER A 398 5.57 -18.42 -27.26
CA SER A 398 6.24 -18.21 -28.55
C SER A 398 6.63 -19.55 -29.15
N SER A 399 5.71 -20.13 -29.92
CA SER A 399 5.97 -21.06 -31.01
C SER A 399 4.84 -20.94 -32.00
#